data_AF-A0A822E5V8-F1
#
_entry.id   AF-A0A822E5V8-F1
#
_cell.length_a   1.000
_cell.length_b   1.000
_cell.length_c   1.000
_cell.angle_alpha   90.00
_cell.angle_beta   90.00
_cell.angle_gamma   90.00
#
_symmetry.space_group_name_H-M   'P 1'
#
loop_
_entity.id
_entity.type
_entity.pdbx_description
1 polymer ?
#
loop_
_entity_poly.entity_id
_entity_poly.type
_entity_poly.pdbx_seq_one_letter_code
_entity_poly.pdbx_strand_id
1 'polypeptide(L)'
;MLKSNVERQKIYRANLAKDKLKFEQMKQKSRMRDNARPKNLTGDALNQLRIRQKQASKKYRDGLKLKRLNDNQSSTHKSRQSLGKAIKRVQKSLSKEPNKRIAVVRHIAQTLDIIPTTTNQQERQ
;
A
#
# COMPACT_ATOMS: atom_id res chain seq x y z
N MET A 1 -0.95 55.42 -18.13
CA MET A 1 -0.99 54.48 -19.27
C MET A 1 -1.24 53.07 -18.76
N LEU A 2 -2.15 52.32 -19.40
CA LEU A 2 -2.39 50.92 -19.09
C LEU A 2 -1.21 50.06 -19.57
N LYS A 3 -0.70 49.18 -18.70
CA LYS A 3 0.42 48.28 -19.03
C LYS A 3 0.07 47.39 -20.22
N SER A 4 1.04 47.17 -21.10
CA SER A 4 0.87 46.27 -22.24
C SER A 4 0.62 44.83 -21.76
N ASN A 5 0.00 43.99 -22.59
CA ASN A 5 -0.25 42.59 -22.24
C ASN A 5 1.07 41.85 -21.93
N VAL A 6 2.12 42.14 -22.70
CA VAL A 6 3.47 41.56 -22.51
C VAL A 6 4.06 41.94 -21.14
N GLU A 7 3.93 43.19 -20.73
CA GLU A 7 4.39 43.64 -19.39
C GLU A 7 3.62 42.97 -18.26
N ARG A 8 2.29 42.82 -18.42
CA ARG A 8 1.46 42.11 -17.45
C ARG A 8 1.88 40.65 -17.31
N GLN A 9 2.15 39.95 -18.42
CA GLN A 9 2.64 38.57 -18.39
C GLN A 9 4.03 38.45 -17.75
N LYS A 10 4.94 39.39 -18.02
CA LYS A 10 6.27 39.41 -17.38
C LYS A 10 6.15 39.55 -15.87
N ILE A 11 5.31 40.47 -15.39
CA ILE A 11 5.05 40.68 -13.96
C ILE A 11 4.42 39.43 -13.34
N TYR A 12 3.43 38.83 -14.00
CA TYR A 12 2.77 37.60 -13.52
C TYR A 12 3.77 36.44 -13.34
N ARG A 13 4.62 36.19 -14.35
CA ARG A 13 5.65 35.14 -14.28
C ARG A 13 6.66 35.41 -13.17
N ALA A 14 7.07 36.67 -12.98
CA ALA A 14 7.97 37.05 -11.90
C ALA A 14 7.35 36.83 -10.51
N ASN A 15 6.06 37.16 -10.34
CA ASN A 15 5.34 36.90 -9.09
C ASN A 15 5.19 35.40 -8.82
N LEU A 16 4.84 34.62 -9.85
CA LEU A 16 4.73 33.16 -9.74
C LEU A 16 6.06 32.51 -9.33
N ALA A 17 7.19 33.01 -9.84
CA ALA A 17 8.51 32.55 -9.43
C ALA A 17 8.81 32.88 -7.96
N LYS A 18 8.46 34.10 -7.50
CA LYS A 18 8.60 34.51 -6.10
C LYS A 18 7.74 33.66 -5.16
N ASP A 19 6.50 33.38 -5.55
CA ASP A 19 5.59 32.56 -4.75
C ASP A 19 6.08 31.12 -4.63
N LYS A 20 6.60 30.54 -5.72
CA LYS A 20 7.26 29.23 -5.68
C LYS A 20 8.45 29.20 -4.71
N LEU A 21 9.31 30.22 -4.76
CA LEU A 21 10.44 30.35 -3.86
C LEU A 21 9.96 30.43 -2.40
N LYS A 22 8.95 31.26 -2.12
CA LYS A 22 8.36 31.41 -0.78
C LYS A 22 7.76 30.10 -0.27
N PHE A 23 7.09 29.35 -1.15
CA PHE A 23 6.51 28.05 -0.82
C PHE A 23 7.60 27.02 -0.44
N GLU A 24 8.67 26.91 -1.24
CA GLU A 24 9.75 25.97 -0.94
C GLU A 24 10.52 26.38 0.33
N GLN A 25 10.75 27.67 0.56
CA GLN A 25 11.31 28.17 1.83
C GLN A 25 10.43 27.82 3.04
N MET A 26 9.12 28.00 2.93
CA MET A 26 8.17 27.64 3.98
C MET A 26 8.20 26.13 4.27
N LYS A 27 8.24 25.30 3.23
CA LYS A 27 8.36 23.84 3.32
C LYS A 27 9.66 23.43 4.00
N GLN A 28 10.78 24.07 3.66
CA GLN A 28 12.07 23.84 4.30
C GLN A 28 12.04 24.22 5.78
N LYS A 29 11.45 25.38 6.13
CA LYS A 29 11.26 25.80 7.53
C LYS A 29 10.41 24.79 8.31
N SER A 30 9.35 24.25 7.71
CA SER A 30 8.53 23.21 8.35
C SER A 30 9.36 21.96 8.63
N ARG A 31 10.10 21.46 7.63
CA ARG A 31 10.99 20.30 7.79
C ARG A 31 12.03 20.50 8.89
N MET A 32 12.64 21.69 8.95
CA MET A 32 13.59 22.04 10.01
C MET A 32 12.95 22.00 11.40
N ARG A 33 11.74 22.55 11.56
CA ARG A 33 10.99 22.47 12.83
C ARG A 33 10.64 21.04 13.20
N ASP A 34 10.16 20.25 12.26
CA ASP A 34 9.78 18.86 12.49
C ASP A 34 11.00 18.01 12.87
N ASN A 35 12.16 18.27 12.28
CA ASN A 35 13.43 17.61 12.59
C ASN A 35 14.03 18.07 13.94
N ALA A 36 13.79 19.31 14.35
CA ALA A 36 14.25 19.84 15.63
C ALA A 36 13.37 19.36 16.80
N ARG A 37 12.07 19.17 16.58
CA ARG A 37 11.11 18.72 17.60
C ARG A 37 11.55 17.48 18.40
N PRO A 38 12.03 16.38 17.79
CA PRO A 38 12.50 15.22 18.55
C PRO A 38 13.80 15.45 19.31
N LYS A 39 14.63 16.44 18.93
CA LYS A 39 15.89 16.76 19.63
C LYS A 39 15.66 17.46 20.98
N ASN A 40 14.52 18.13 21.12
CA ASN A 40 14.15 18.86 22.33
C ASN A 40 13.22 18.05 23.25
N LEU A 41 12.86 16.82 22.86
CA LEU A 41 11.97 15.95 23.63
C LEU A 41 12.81 14.91 24.38
N THR A 42 12.63 14.84 25.70
CA THR A 42 13.27 13.83 26.57
C THR A 42 12.21 13.00 27.30
N GLY A 43 12.63 11.82 27.80
CA GLY A 43 11.78 10.94 28.61
C GLY A 43 10.47 10.51 27.93
N ASP A 44 9.37 10.62 28.67
CA ASP A 44 8.05 10.10 28.26
C ASP A 44 7.49 10.79 27.02
N ALA A 45 7.76 12.08 26.84
CA ALA A 45 7.29 12.82 25.68
C ALA A 45 7.91 12.30 24.36
N LEU A 46 9.16 11.85 24.42
CA LEU A 46 9.84 11.21 23.28
C LEU A 46 9.24 9.82 22.98
N ASN A 47 8.93 9.05 24.02
CA ASN A 47 8.29 7.74 23.87
C ASN A 47 6.88 7.85 23.28
N GLN A 48 6.08 8.81 23.74
CA GLN A 48 4.75 9.08 23.17
C GLN A 48 4.83 9.48 21.69
N LEU A 49 5.81 10.30 21.31
CA LEU A 49 6.04 10.68 19.91
C LEU A 49 6.37 9.45 19.06
N ARG A 50 7.27 8.57 19.52
CA ARG A 50 7.64 7.33 18.83
C ARG A 50 6.45 6.40 18.64
N ILE A 51 5.65 6.20 19.69
CA ILE A 51 4.43 5.37 19.63
C ILE A 51 3.46 5.94 18.59
N ARG A 52 3.22 7.25 18.61
CA ARG A 52 2.34 7.93 17.65
C ARG A 52 2.84 7.77 16.21
N GLN A 53 4.14 7.95 15.97
CA GLN A 53 4.74 7.75 14.64
C GLN A 53 4.61 6.30 14.16
N LYS A 54 4.81 5.32 15.06
CA LYS A 54 4.64 3.89 14.76
C LYS A 54 3.19 3.57 14.40
N GLN A 55 2.22 4.10 15.16
CA GLN A 55 0.80 3.93 14.88
C GLN A 55 0.37 4.60 13.57
N ALA A 56 0.81 5.82 13.30
CA ALA A 56 0.53 6.51 12.03
C ALA A 56 1.10 5.73 10.83
N SER A 57 2.35 5.26 10.94
CA SER A 57 2.98 4.41 9.93
C SER A 57 2.22 3.10 9.71
N LYS A 58 1.73 2.48 10.78
CA LYS A 58 0.89 1.28 10.71
C LYS A 58 -0.43 1.58 9.98
N LYS A 59 -1.15 2.63 10.38
CA LYS A 59 -2.39 3.06 9.73
C LYS A 59 -2.22 3.33 8.24
N TYR A 60 -1.15 4.02 7.84
CA TYR A 60 -0.85 4.26 6.42
C TYR A 60 -0.63 2.95 5.65
N ARG A 61 0.18 2.04 6.21
CA ARG A 61 0.43 0.72 5.59
C ARG A 61 -0.83 -0.10 5.46
N ASP A 62 -1.68 -0.10 6.48
CA ASP A 62 -2.92 -0.87 6.49
C ASP A 62 -3.96 -0.26 5.53
N GLY A 63 -4.05 1.07 5.45
CA GLY A 63 -4.84 1.76 4.43
C GLY A 63 -4.35 1.46 3.00
N LEU A 64 -3.04 1.36 2.80
CA LEU A 64 -2.46 0.96 1.49
C LEU A 64 -2.79 -0.50 1.14
N LYS A 65 -2.81 -1.41 2.13
CA LYS A 65 -3.24 -2.80 1.91
C LYS A 65 -4.72 -2.86 1.54
N LEU A 66 -5.58 -2.13 2.23
CA LEU A 66 -7.02 -2.08 1.93
C LEU A 66 -7.28 -1.56 0.53
N LYS A 67 -6.59 -0.49 0.10
CA LYS A 67 -6.65 -0.01 -1.29
C LYS A 67 -6.26 -1.10 -2.30
N ARG A 68 -5.17 -1.82 -2.03
CA ARG A 68 -4.72 -2.92 -2.91
C ARG A 68 -5.68 -4.12 -2.94
N LEU A 69 -6.43 -4.35 -1.86
CA LEU A 69 -7.42 -5.43 -1.78
C LEU A 69 -8.74 -5.06 -2.48
N ASN A 70 -9.09 -3.76 -2.51
CA ASN A 70 -10.31 -3.25 -3.15
C ASN A 70 -10.14 -2.87 -4.63
N ASP A 71 -8.93 -2.95 -5.18
CA ASP A 71 -8.69 -2.76 -6.62
C ASP A 71 -9.17 -4.00 -7.40
N ASN A 72 -10.48 -4.09 -7.67
CA ASN A 72 -11.12 -5.18 -8.43
C ASN A 72 -10.63 -5.33 -9.89
N GLN A 73 -9.79 -4.39 -10.39
CA GLN A 73 -9.17 -4.46 -11.71
C GLN A 73 -7.69 -4.85 -11.69
N SER A 74 -7.07 -4.94 -10.52
CA SER A 74 -5.68 -5.38 -10.41
C SER A 74 -5.69 -6.90 -10.37
N SER A 75 -5.11 -7.57 -11.37
CA SER A 75 -4.65 -8.95 -11.14
C SER A 75 -3.86 -8.94 -9.80
N THR A 76 -4.12 -9.91 -8.93
CA THR A 76 -3.46 -10.03 -7.61
C THR A 76 -1.93 -10.10 -7.73
N HIS A 77 -1.42 -10.27 -8.96
CA HIS A 77 -0.02 -10.35 -9.33
C HIS A 77 0.31 -9.39 -10.49
N LYS A 78 0.86 -8.21 -10.14
CA LYS A 78 1.24 -7.14 -11.09
C LYS A 78 2.32 -7.50 -12.10
N SER A 79 3.03 -8.61 -11.89
CA SER A 79 4.06 -9.11 -12.81
C SER A 79 4.21 -10.63 -12.77
N ARG A 80 4.77 -11.22 -13.82
CA ARG A 80 5.10 -12.66 -13.87
C ARG A 80 5.98 -13.10 -12.69
N GLN A 81 6.92 -12.25 -12.24
CA GLN A 81 7.72 -12.56 -11.06
C GLN A 81 6.89 -12.61 -9.77
N SER A 82 5.90 -11.72 -9.63
CA SER A 82 5.02 -11.71 -8.46
C SER A 82 4.10 -12.93 -8.39
N LEU A 83 3.60 -13.40 -9.54
CA LEU A 83 2.85 -14.65 -9.67
C LEU A 83 3.73 -15.86 -9.33
N GLY A 84 4.94 -15.93 -9.90
CA GLY A 84 5.89 -17.02 -9.61
C GLY A 84 6.24 -17.12 -8.12
N LYS A 85 6.41 -15.99 -7.43
CA LYS A 85 6.61 -15.96 -5.97
C LYS A 85 5.38 -16.42 -5.19
N ALA A 86 4.17 -16.10 -5.65
CA ALA A 86 2.94 -16.58 -5.01
C ALA A 86 2.78 -18.10 -5.16
N ILE A 87 2.97 -18.62 -6.37
CA ILE A 87 2.95 -20.07 -6.66
C ILE A 87 3.96 -20.81 -5.77
N LYS A 88 5.21 -20.32 -5.68
CA LYS A 88 6.24 -20.93 -4.81
C LYS A 88 5.84 -20.96 -3.33
N ARG A 89 5.17 -19.92 -2.82
CA ARG A 89 4.70 -19.88 -1.43
C ARG A 89 3.62 -20.92 -1.18
N VAL A 90 2.64 -21.02 -2.09
CA VAL A 90 1.57 -22.02 -2.01
C VAL A 90 2.16 -23.44 -2.07
N GLN A 91 3.08 -23.69 -3.00
CA GLN A 91 3.76 -24.99 -3.09
C GLN A 91 4.52 -25.36 -1.82
N LYS A 92 5.14 -24.39 -1.14
CA LYS A 92 5.86 -24.60 0.13
C LYS A 92 4.93 -24.83 1.32
N SER A 93 3.72 -24.24 1.31
CA SER A 93 2.73 -24.44 2.37
C SER A 93 1.93 -25.74 2.23
N LEU A 94 1.92 -26.34 1.04
CA LEU A 94 1.32 -27.66 0.85
C LEU A 94 2.17 -28.74 1.52
N SER A 95 1.50 -29.81 1.97
CA SER A 95 2.19 -30.98 2.52
C SER A 95 3.17 -31.57 1.49
N LYS A 96 4.33 -32.04 1.98
CA LYS A 96 5.31 -32.77 1.16
C LYS A 96 4.85 -34.19 0.84
N GLU A 97 3.95 -34.75 1.66
CA GLU A 97 3.37 -36.08 1.41
C GLU A 97 2.36 -36.01 0.26
N PRO A 98 2.50 -36.87 -0.77
CA PRO A 98 1.69 -36.79 -1.99
C PRO A 98 0.20 -36.97 -1.70
N ASN A 99 -0.18 -37.93 -0.86
CA ASN A 99 -1.58 -38.23 -0.55
C ASN A 99 -2.28 -37.07 0.16
N LYS A 100 -1.63 -36.47 1.17
CA LYS A 100 -2.15 -35.29 1.88
C LYS A 100 -2.26 -34.09 0.96
N ARG A 101 -1.28 -33.89 0.07
CA ARG A 101 -1.31 -32.80 -0.90
C ARG A 101 -2.46 -32.94 -1.89
N ILE A 102 -2.71 -34.14 -2.42
CA ILE A 102 -3.81 -34.41 -3.34
C ILE A 102 -5.16 -34.15 -2.66
N ALA A 103 -5.33 -34.61 -1.41
CA ALA A 103 -6.56 -34.37 -0.65
C ALA A 103 -6.84 -32.87 -0.46
N VAL A 104 -5.84 -32.09 -0.06
CA VAL A 104 -5.97 -30.63 0.10
C VAL A 104 -6.31 -29.95 -1.23
N VAL A 105 -5.62 -30.30 -2.32
CA VAL A 105 -5.87 -29.71 -3.64
C VAL A 105 -7.28 -30.04 -4.13
N ARG A 106 -7.73 -31.29 -3.97
CA ARG A 106 -9.08 -31.73 -4.35
C ARG A 106 -10.15 -30.97 -3.55
N HIS A 107 -9.96 -30.84 -2.24
CA HIS A 107 -10.88 -30.10 -1.38
C HIS A 107 -10.99 -28.62 -1.77
N ILE A 108 -9.86 -27.97 -2.08
CA ILE A 108 -9.85 -26.59 -2.59
C ILE A 108 -10.59 -26.51 -3.93
N ALA A 109 -10.33 -27.44 -4.86
CA ALA A 109 -10.98 -27.45 -6.16
C ALA A 109 -12.50 -27.64 -6.06
N GLN A 110 -12.98 -28.46 -5.11
CA GLN A 110 -14.40 -28.63 -4.80
C GLN A 110 -15.01 -27.36 -4.19
N THR A 111 -14.29 -26.67 -3.29
CA THR A 111 -14.77 -25.43 -2.65
C THR A 111 -14.89 -24.26 -3.65
N LEU A 112 -14.13 -24.32 -4.75
CA LEU A 112 -14.13 -23.32 -5.81
C LEU A 112 -15.00 -23.72 -7.01
N ASP A 113 -15.82 -24.77 -6.89
CA ASP A 113 -16.67 -25.31 -7.95
C ASP A 113 -15.93 -25.65 -9.26
N ILE A 114 -14.62 -25.91 -9.18
CA ILE A 114 -13.80 -26.32 -10.33
C ILE A 114 -14.09 -27.79 -10.68
N ILE A 115 -14.36 -28.60 -9.65
CA ILE A 115 -14.70 -30.02 -9.78
C ILE A 115 -15.99 -30.24 -8.99
N PRO A 116 -16.99 -30.94 -9.54
CA PRO A 116 -18.22 -31.24 -8.81
C PRO A 116 -17.91 -31.97 -7.51
N THR A 117 -18.57 -31.56 -6.42
CA THR A 117 -18.56 -32.31 -5.17
C THR A 117 -19.23 -33.66 -5.43
N THR A 118 -18.50 -34.75 -5.27
CA THR A 118 -19.08 -36.09 -5.29
C THR A 118 -19.94 -36.23 -4.02
N THR A 119 -21.19 -35.79 -4.08
CA THR A 119 -22.23 -36.25 -3.16
C THR A 119 -22.45 -37.71 -3.50
N ASN A 120 -21.85 -38.61 -2.72
CA ASN A 120 -22.19 -40.02 -2.74
C ASN A 120 -23.64 -40.18 -2.29
N GLN A 121 -24.60 -39.94 -3.18
CA GLN A 121 -25.91 -40.56 -3.10
C GLN A 121 -25.77 -41.96 -3.67
N GLN A 122 -25.16 -42.86 -2.90
CA GLN A 122 -25.51 -44.26 -3.02
C GLN A 122 -26.70 -44.45 -2.09
N GLU A 123 -27.90 -44.42 -2.68
CA GLU A 123 -29.07 -45.08 -2.13
C GLU A 123 -28.64 -46.49 -1.70
N ARG A 124 -28.60 -46.71 -0.39
CA ARG A 124 -28.59 -48.06 0.16
C ARG A 124 -29.97 -48.63 -0.13
N GLN A 125 -30.09 -49.42 -1.20
CA GLN A 125 -31.13 -50.43 -1.36
C GLN A 125 -30.55 -51.77 -0.90
#